data_AF-A0A966J395-F1
#
_entry.id   AF-A0A966J395-F1
#
_cell.length_a   1.000
_cell.length_b   1.000
_cell.length_c   1.000
_cell.angle_alpha   90.00
_cell.angle_beta   90.00
_cell.angle_gamma   90.00
#
_symmetry.space_group_name_H-M   'P 1'
#
loop_
_entity.id
_entity.type
_entity.pdbx_description
1 polymer ?
#
loop_
_entity_poly.entity_id
_entity_poly.type
_entity_poly.pdbx_seq_one_letter_code
_entity_poly.pdbx_strand_id
1 'polypeptide(L)' 'AQALLICTEWQQFRAPDFEEMAGRMAQRLIVDGRNLYSPDKLRAEGWTYLSIGRT' A
#
# COMPACT_ATOMS: atom_id res chain seq x y z
N ALA A 1 11.76 0.84 6.82
CA ALA A 1 10.78 -0.19 7.23
C ALA A 1 10.67 -1.25 6.15
N GLN A 2 10.28 -2.48 6.50
CA GLN A 2 10.17 -3.61 5.57
C GLN A 2 8.84 -3.62 4.82
N ALA A 3 7.75 -3.22 5.48
CA ALA A 3 6.42 -3.17 4.90
C ALA A 3 5.60 -2.02 5.51
N LEU A 4 4.52 -1.62 4.82
CA LEU A 4 3.46 -0.79 5.35
C LEU A 4 2.25 -1.68 5.69
N LEU A 5 1.68 -1.51 6.88
CA LEU A 5 0.46 -2.17 7.32
C LEU A 5 -0.62 -1.13 7.62
N ILE A 6 -1.78 -1.23 6.97
CA ILE A 6 -2.92 -0.34 7.20
C ILE A 6 -3.95 -1.05 8.06
N CYS A 7 -4.01 -0.64 9.34
CA CYS A 7 -4.98 -1.16 10.30
C CYS A 7 -6.20 -0.24 10.50
N THR A 8 -6.14 0.99 10.00
CA THR A 8 -7.18 2.02 10.17
C THR A 8 -7.37 2.82 8.89
N GLU A 9 -8.60 3.32 8.67
CA GLU A 9 -9.07 3.93 7.42
C GLU A 9 -9.08 5.47 7.43
N TRP A 10 -8.20 6.08 8.23
CA TRP A 10 -8.10 7.53 8.35
C TRP A 10 -7.88 8.21 6.99
N GLN A 11 -8.48 9.39 6.82
CA GLN A 11 -8.49 10.11 5.55
C GLN A 11 -7.08 10.40 5.03
N GLN A 12 -6.15 10.67 5.93
CA GLN A 12 -4.75 10.96 5.66
C GLN A 12 -4.04 9.81 4.93
N PHE A 13 -4.53 8.57 5.05
CA PHE A 13 -3.93 7.42 4.40
C PHE A 13 -4.48 7.15 3.00
N ARG A 14 -5.47 7.89 2.50
CA ARG A 14 -6.15 7.56 1.22
C ARG A 14 -5.36 7.96 -0.03
N ALA A 15 -4.45 8.92 0.07
CA ALA A 15 -3.67 9.43 -1.05
C ALA A 15 -2.22 9.68 -0.64
N PRO A 16 -1.45 8.63 -0.28
CA PRO A 16 -0.04 8.80 0.03
C PRO A 16 0.78 9.04 -1.26
N ASP A 17 1.98 9.58 -1.08
CA ASP A 17 2.99 9.61 -2.13
C ASP A 17 3.73 8.26 -2.16
N PHE A 18 3.34 7.39 -3.10
CA PHE A 18 3.95 6.07 -3.24
C PHE A 18 5.40 6.15 -3.73
N GLU A 19 5.79 7.19 -4.47
CA GLU A 19 7.17 7.32 -4.95
C GLU A 19 8.10 7.67 -3.77
N GLU A 20 7.71 8.63 -2.93
CA GLU A 20 8.43 8.98 -1.72
C GLU A 20 8.55 7.75 -0.79
N MET A 21 7.46 7.03 -0.60
CA MET A 21 7.45 5.80 0.22
C MET A 21 8.43 4.76 -0.30
N ALA A 22 8.47 4.53 -1.61
CA ALA A 22 9.38 3.57 -2.21
C ALA A 22 10.85 3.93 -2.00
N GLY A 23 11.19 5.22 -1.94
CA GLY A 23 12.55 5.68 -1.62
C GLY A 23 12.97 5.46 -0.16
N ARG A 24 12.01 5.29 0.75
CA ARG A 24 12.24 5.17 2.21
C ARG A 24 12.07 3.75 2.74
N MET A 25 11.38 2.89 2.00
CA MET A 25 11.09 1.51 2.39
C MET A 25 12.13 0.54 1.83
N ALA A 26 12.45 -0.50 2.61
CA ALA A 26 13.37 -1.54 2.16
C ALA A 26 12.74 -2.45 1.09
N GLN A 27 11.41 -2.55 1.08
CA GLN A 27 10.65 -3.30 0.09
C GLN A 27 9.36 -2.55 -0.27
N ARG A 28 8.91 -2.70 -1.51
CA ARG A 28 7.62 -2.19 -1.98
C ARG A 28 6.48 -3.12 -1.57
N LEU A 29 6.31 -3.33 -0.26
CA LEU A 29 5.30 -4.23 0.31
C LEU A 29 4.26 -3.46 1.13
N ILE A 30 3.00 -3.57 0.73
CA ILE A 30 1.84 -3.00 1.44
C ILE A 30 0.87 -4.14 1.78
N VAL A 31 0.46 -4.19 3.05
CA VAL A 31 -0.64 -5.00 3.55
C VAL A 31 -1.75 -4.06 3.98
N ASP A 32 -2.87 -4.09 3.28
CA ASP A 32 -3.99 -3.19 3.51
C ASP A 32 -5.22 -3.95 4.05
N GLY A 33 -5.39 -3.89 5.37
CA GLY A 33 -6.56 -4.46 6.05
C GLY A 33 -7.85 -3.67 5.82
N ARG A 34 -7.76 -2.48 5.23
CA ARG A 34 -8.88 -1.55 5.04
C ARG A 34 -9.23 -1.32 3.58
N ASN A 35 -8.51 -1.96 2.66
CA ASN A 35 -8.82 -1.99 1.23
C ASN A 35 -8.87 -0.59 0.58
N LEU A 36 -8.03 0.34 1.06
CA LEU A 36 -7.98 1.75 0.67
C LEU A 36 -7.45 1.95 -0.75
N TYR A 37 -6.52 1.10 -1.20
CA TYR A 37 -5.87 1.27 -2.49
C TYR A 37 -6.36 0.28 -3.56
N SER A 38 -6.13 0.67 -4.82
CA SER A 38 -6.39 -0.17 -5.99
C SER A 38 -5.28 -1.21 -6.17
N PRO A 39 -5.61 -2.52 -6.19
CA PRO A 39 -4.62 -3.56 -6.47
C PRO A 39 -3.93 -3.39 -7.82
N ASP A 40 -4.70 -3.07 -8.86
CA ASP A 40 -4.18 -2.99 -10.24
C ASP A 40 -3.19 -1.83 -10.39
N LYS A 41 -3.50 -0.68 -9.79
CA LYS A 41 -2.62 0.48 -9.80
C LYS A 41 -1.29 0.17 -9.12
N LEU A 42 -1.34 -0.39 -7.91
CA LEU A 42 -0.13 -0.67 -7.13
C LEU A 42 0.73 -1.76 -7.76
N ARG A 43 0.11 -2.81 -8.32
CA ARG A 43 0.82 -3.85 -9.08
C ARG A 43 1.53 -3.28 -10.31
N ALA A 44 0.85 -2.40 -11.06
CA ALA A 44 1.45 -1.74 -12.21
C ALA A 44 2.66 -0.85 -11.82
N GLU A 45 2.63 -0.27 -10.62
CA GLU A 45 3.73 0.53 -10.04
C GLU A 45 4.82 -0.32 -9.34
N GLY A 46 4.74 -1.65 -9.45
CA GLY A 46 5.74 -2.59 -8.92
C GLY A 46 5.63 -2.86 -7.42
N TRP A 47 4.48 -2.57 -6.81
CA TRP A 47 4.21 -2.91 -5.42
C TRP A 47 3.65 -4.32 -5.28
N THR A 48 4.13 -5.03 -4.26
CA THR A 48 3.41 -6.17 -3.70
C THR A 48 2.31 -5.62 -2.80
N TYR A 49 1.06 -5.74 -3.25
CA TYR A 49 -0.12 -5.27 -2.51
C TYR A 49 -1.00 -6.45 -2.09
N LEU A 50 -1.13 -6.63 -0.79
CA LEU A 50 -1.98 -7.65 -0.17
C LEU A 50 -3.20 -6.95 0.44
N SER A 51 -4.39 -7.39 0.07
CA SER A 51 -5.66 -6.79 0.51
C SER A 51 -6.64 -7.89 0.92
N ILE A 52 -7.68 -7.53 1.67
CA ILE A 52 -8.60 -8.50 2.24
C ILE A 52 -9.78 -8.75 1.29
N GLY A 53 -9.98 -10.02 0.90
CA GLY A 53 -11.13 -10.44 0.09
C GLY A 53 -11.07 -9.97 -1.37
N ARG A 54 -9.88 -9.67 -1.91
CA ARG A 54 -9.66 -9.26 -3.30
C ARG A 54 -8.50 -10.07 -3.91
N THR A 55 -8.57 -10.31 -5.23
CA THR A 55 -7.56 -11.05 -6.00
C THR A 55 -6.69 -10.15 -6.85
#